data_AF-A0A402BRX2-F1
#
_entry.id   AF-A0A402BRX2-F1
#
_cell.length_a   1.000
_cell.length_b   1.000
_cell.length_c   1.000
_cell.angle_alpha   90.00
_cell.angle_beta   90.00
_cell.angle_gamma   90.00
#
_symmetry.space_group_name_H-M   'P 1'
#
loop_
_entity.id
_entity.type
_entity.pdbx_description
1 polymer ?
#
loop_
_entity_poly.entity_id
_entity_poly.type
_entity_poly.pdbx_seq_one_letter_code
_entity_poly.pdbx_strand_id
1 'polypeptide(L)'
;MFDNMRLISMLGVLTIIVIIGLVLDYLHILRRPVRLGFYTAILGIIFGVALTLSAVIPENDVFGRVFCEVNTKQKVVALTFDDGPYPPYTNQVLDILKENNVKATFFLLGKNAADHPELVQRIYAEGHQIGNHTYNHVDLLKVDRSTVVSELERTNQVLFAITGVKPHIVRPPHGFRDPVVLEVMAEQGLKVVEWSVMSRDWTNPGMEVIANRVLDKTRNGSVILLHDGDGIAAQASRAQTVEATRLIIHQLKAEGYTFVTVDDILAKAEGTNK
;
A
#
# COMPACT_ATOMS: atom_id res chain seq x y z
N MET A 1 -11.76 20.41 8.63
CA MET A 1 -11.47 21.46 7.61
C MET A 1 -10.63 20.92 6.46
N PHE A 2 -9.82 19.88 6.68
CA PHE A 2 -8.96 19.29 5.65
C PHE A 2 -9.50 17.96 5.08
N ASP A 3 -10.63 17.48 5.57
CA ASP A 3 -11.12 16.12 5.33
C ASP A 3 -11.46 15.83 3.86
N ASN A 4 -11.65 16.89 3.04
CA ASN A 4 -11.92 16.79 1.60
C ASN A 4 -10.92 17.59 0.75
N MET A 5 -9.73 17.87 1.28
CA MET A 5 -8.68 18.59 0.55
C MET A 5 -7.58 17.65 0.09
N ARG A 6 -7.14 17.81 -1.16
CA ARG A 6 -5.92 17.15 -1.67
C ARG A 6 -4.70 17.63 -0.91
N LEU A 7 -3.71 16.76 -0.70
CA LEU A 7 -2.45 17.12 -0.06
C LEU A 7 -1.80 18.34 -0.73
N ILE A 8 -1.77 18.36 -2.07
CA ILE A 8 -1.18 19.47 -2.83
C ILE A 8 -1.91 20.79 -2.58
N SER A 9 -3.22 20.76 -2.36
CA SER A 9 -4.01 21.94 -2.00
C SER A 9 -3.73 22.40 -0.58
N MET A 10 -3.58 21.47 0.37
CA MET A 10 -3.21 21.77 1.75
C MET A 10 -1.83 22.45 1.81
N LEU A 11 -0.86 21.89 1.09
CA LEU A 11 0.49 22.46 0.98
C LEU A 11 0.46 23.84 0.31
N GLY A 12 -0.34 24.02 -0.75
CA GLY A 12 -0.49 25.31 -1.42
C GLY A 12 -1.06 26.40 -0.50
N VAL A 13 -2.11 26.09 0.27
CA VAL A 13 -2.68 27.03 1.27
C VAL A 13 -1.64 27.37 2.33
N LEU A 14 -0.89 26.38 2.81
CA LEU A 14 0.16 26.58 3.79
C LEU A 14 1.27 27.50 3.26
N THR A 15 1.71 27.30 2.01
CA THR A 15 2.67 28.18 1.35
C THR A 15 2.16 29.62 1.25
N ILE A 16 0.88 29.82 0.90
CA ILE A 16 0.28 31.17 0.84
C ILE A 16 0.31 31.83 2.23
N ILE A 17 -0.05 31.10 3.29
CA ILE A 17 -0.01 31.62 4.68
C ILE A 17 1.42 32.05 5.06
N VAL A 18 2.42 31.22 4.74
CA VAL A 18 3.85 31.54 5.00
C VAL A 18 4.27 32.79 4.24
N ILE A 19 3.93 32.91 2.95
CA ILE A 19 4.28 34.07 2.13
C ILE A 19 3.65 35.35 2.71
N ILE A 20 2.37 35.30 3.09
CA ILE A 20 1.69 36.45 3.72
C ILE A 20 2.43 36.86 4.99
N GLY A 21 2.77 35.92 5.87
CA GLY A 21 3.53 36.19 7.09
C GLY A 21 4.87 36.88 6.80
N LEU A 22 5.64 36.37 5.83
CA LEU A 22 6.93 36.93 5.43
C LEU A 22 6.80 38.35 4.84
N VAL A 23 5.76 38.61 4.04
CA VAL A 23 5.48 39.93 3.48
C VAL A 23 5.11 40.93 4.59
N LEU A 24 4.30 40.52 5.58
CA LEU A 24 3.95 41.36 6.73
C LEU A 24 5.19 41.78 7.54
N ASP A 25 6.14 40.84 7.74
CA ASP A 25 7.41 41.12 8.39
C ASP A 25 8.29 42.07 7.56
N TYR A 26 8.40 41.83 6.25
CA TYR A 26 9.19 42.64 5.32
C TYR A 26 8.69 44.09 5.25
N LEU A 27 7.38 44.29 5.20
CA LEU A 27 6.74 45.60 5.14
C LEU A 27 6.65 46.29 6.52
N HIS A 28 7.09 45.63 7.59
CA HIS A 28 7.04 46.15 8.97
C HIS A 28 5.62 46.57 9.40
N ILE A 29 4.60 45.85 8.93
CA ILE A 29 3.18 46.16 9.22
C ILE A 29 2.86 45.92 10.70
N LEU A 30 3.50 44.94 11.34
CA LEU A 30 3.35 44.64 12.76
C LEU A 30 4.50 45.21 13.58
N ARG A 31 4.21 45.63 14.83
CA ARG A 31 5.20 46.24 15.73
C ARG A 31 6.28 45.23 16.15
N ARG A 32 7.54 45.68 16.12
CA ARG A 32 8.67 44.94 16.72
C ARG A 32 8.44 44.77 18.22
N PRO A 33 8.81 43.62 18.83
CA PRO A 33 9.76 42.60 18.32
C PRO A 33 9.12 41.39 17.60
N VAL A 34 7.82 41.40 17.30
CA VAL A 34 7.15 40.23 16.71
C VAL A 34 7.60 40.03 15.26
N ARG A 35 8.15 38.84 14.94
CA ARG A 35 8.49 38.40 13.58
C ARG A 35 7.51 37.32 13.13
N LEU A 36 6.30 37.73 12.77
CA LEU A 36 5.20 36.81 12.45
C LEU A 36 5.55 35.90 11.27
N GLY A 37 6.21 36.44 10.25
CA GLY A 37 6.74 35.72 9.11
C GLY A 37 7.74 34.63 9.48
N PHE A 38 8.65 34.92 10.42
CA PHE A 38 9.58 33.90 10.92
C PHE A 38 8.86 32.71 11.59
N TYR A 39 7.91 32.99 12.49
CA TYR A 39 7.18 31.92 13.19
C TYR A 39 6.25 31.15 12.25
N THR A 40 5.53 31.84 11.36
CA THR A 40 4.67 31.20 10.36
C THR A 40 5.47 30.35 9.39
N ALA A 41 6.68 30.76 8.98
CA ALA A 41 7.57 29.93 8.16
C ALA A 41 8.01 28.65 8.88
N ILE A 42 8.42 28.73 10.16
CA ILE A 42 8.80 27.55 10.94
C ILE A 42 7.61 26.58 11.05
N LEU A 43 6.44 27.09 11.46
CA LEU A 43 5.24 26.26 11.60
C LEU A 43 4.79 25.69 10.26
N GLY A 44 4.91 26.46 9.17
CA GLY A 44 4.60 26.02 7.82
C GLY A 44 5.50 24.89 7.35
N ILE A 45 6.81 24.93 7.65
CA ILE A 45 7.72 23.83 7.33
C ILE A 45 7.36 22.59 8.14
N ILE A 46 7.19 22.73 9.47
CA ILE A 46 6.86 21.60 10.34
C ILE A 46 5.54 20.93 9.90
N PHE A 47 4.51 21.74 9.66
CA PHE A 47 3.20 21.22 9.27
C PHE A 47 3.23 20.63 7.84
N GLY A 48 3.93 21.27 6.90
CA GLY A 48 4.08 20.75 5.54
C GLY A 48 4.82 19.40 5.50
N VAL A 49 5.88 19.26 6.30
CA VAL A 49 6.58 17.98 6.47
C VAL A 49 5.65 16.95 7.11
N ALA A 50 4.93 17.30 8.18
CA ALA A 50 4.00 16.38 8.84
C ALA A 50 2.91 15.87 7.88
N LEU A 51 2.28 16.77 7.11
CA LEU A 51 1.29 16.40 6.10
C LEU A 51 1.86 15.46 5.03
N THR A 52 3.07 15.76 4.55
CA THR A 52 3.73 14.93 3.54
C THR A 52 4.06 13.55 4.10
N LEU A 53 4.61 13.47 5.31
CA LEU A 53 4.90 12.20 5.99
C LEU A 53 3.62 11.40 6.24
N SER A 54 2.51 12.04 6.61
CA SER A 54 1.21 11.39 6.74
C SER A 54 0.68 10.78 5.44
N ALA A 55 1.08 11.31 4.28
CA ALA A 55 0.64 10.79 2.99
C ALA A 55 1.46 9.60 2.48
N VAL A 56 2.69 9.42 2.98
CA VAL A 56 3.68 8.49 2.41
C VAL A 56 4.16 7.41 3.39
N ILE A 57 3.96 7.58 4.70
CA ILE A 57 4.31 6.57 5.70
C ILE A 57 3.19 5.53 5.77
N PRO A 58 3.47 4.23 5.49
CA PRO A 58 2.47 3.16 5.44
C PRO A 58 1.64 3.02 6.70
N GLU A 59 2.22 3.23 7.88
CA GLU A 59 1.54 3.06 9.17
C GLU A 59 0.72 4.29 9.60
N ASN A 60 0.78 5.39 8.86
CA ASN A 60 0.11 6.63 9.24
C ASN A 60 -1.39 6.59 8.88
N ASP A 61 -2.23 6.90 9.86
CA ASP A 61 -3.70 6.91 9.76
C ASP A 61 -4.32 8.32 9.91
N VAL A 62 -3.50 9.38 9.89
CA VAL A 62 -3.95 10.77 10.10
C VAL A 62 -5.03 11.18 9.09
N PHE A 63 -4.93 10.72 7.84
CA PHE A 63 -5.92 11.02 6.80
C PHE A 63 -7.08 10.03 6.73
N GLY A 64 -7.01 8.93 7.49
CA GLY A 64 -8.02 7.88 7.51
C GLY A 64 -7.41 6.53 7.87
N ARG A 65 -8.27 5.58 8.22
CA ARG A 65 -7.84 4.26 8.68
C ARG A 65 -7.14 3.49 7.54
N VAL A 66 -5.96 2.99 7.85
CA VAL A 66 -5.21 2.04 7.04
C VAL A 66 -4.92 0.79 7.86
N PHE A 67 -4.79 -0.35 7.19
CA PHE A 67 -4.49 -1.61 7.83
C PHE A 67 -3.08 -2.10 7.47
N CYS A 68 -2.17 -2.14 8.46
CA CYS A 68 -0.79 -2.57 8.25
C CYS A 68 -0.44 -3.87 8.98
N GLU A 69 -1.15 -4.16 10.08
CA GLU A 69 -0.94 -5.33 10.92
C GLU A 69 -2.08 -5.51 11.94
N VAL A 70 -2.04 -6.63 12.66
CA VAL A 70 -2.94 -6.91 13.79
C VAL A 70 -2.14 -7.11 15.06
N ASN A 71 -2.53 -6.43 16.13
CA ASN A 71 -2.00 -6.77 17.46
C ASN A 71 -2.59 -8.10 17.95
N THR A 72 -1.81 -9.19 17.85
CA THR A 72 -2.24 -10.52 18.26
C THR A 72 -1.12 -11.32 18.91
N LYS A 73 -1.51 -12.23 19.82
CA LYS A 73 -0.60 -13.23 20.39
C LYS A 73 -0.42 -14.46 19.49
N GLN A 74 -1.27 -14.63 18.48
CA GLN A 74 -1.18 -15.75 17.55
C GLN A 74 -0.02 -15.52 16.58
N LYS A 75 0.79 -16.56 16.33
CA LYS A 75 1.85 -16.55 15.30
C LYS A 75 1.21 -16.67 13.92
N VAL A 76 0.61 -15.59 13.44
CA VAL A 76 0.01 -15.48 12.10
C VAL A 76 0.63 -14.32 11.34
N VAL A 77 0.78 -14.47 10.03
CA VAL A 77 1.26 -13.42 9.13
C VAL A 77 0.48 -13.45 7.82
N ALA A 78 0.32 -12.28 7.19
CA ALA A 78 -0.24 -12.16 5.85
C ALA A 78 0.88 -11.89 4.85
N LEU A 79 1.13 -12.83 3.94
CA LEU A 79 2.05 -12.65 2.83
C LEU A 79 1.31 -11.99 1.67
N THR A 80 1.82 -10.87 1.17
CA THR A 80 1.16 -10.09 0.13
C THR A 80 2.10 -9.80 -1.04
N PHE A 81 1.53 -9.77 -2.26
CA PHE A 81 2.25 -9.53 -3.50
C PHE A 81 1.58 -8.41 -4.31
N ASP A 82 2.37 -7.44 -4.75
CA ASP A 82 1.91 -6.31 -5.57
C ASP A 82 2.40 -6.43 -7.01
N ASP A 83 1.73 -5.68 -7.90
CA ASP A 83 2.04 -5.44 -9.31
C ASP A 83 1.73 -6.57 -10.31
N GLY A 84 1.42 -7.77 -9.83
CA GLY A 84 1.02 -8.87 -10.70
C GLY A 84 -0.32 -8.67 -11.44
N PRO A 85 -0.71 -9.63 -12.30
CA PRO A 85 0.07 -10.82 -12.67
C PRO A 85 1.20 -10.48 -13.66
N TYR A 86 2.35 -11.10 -13.48
CA TYR A 86 3.54 -10.89 -14.30
C TYR A 86 4.28 -12.22 -14.55
N PRO A 87 4.02 -12.89 -15.70
CA PRO A 87 4.69 -14.13 -16.04
C PRO A 87 6.18 -13.89 -16.39
N PRO A 88 7.08 -14.85 -16.05
CA PRO A 88 6.79 -16.14 -15.44
C PRO A 88 6.69 -16.12 -13.91
N TYR A 89 6.93 -14.98 -13.27
CA TYR A 89 7.19 -14.92 -11.83
C TYR A 89 5.95 -15.17 -10.98
N THR A 90 4.78 -14.62 -11.33
CA THR A 90 3.52 -14.94 -10.64
C THR A 90 3.25 -16.45 -10.64
N ASN A 91 3.50 -17.15 -11.76
CA ASN A 91 3.35 -18.61 -11.82
C ASN A 91 4.26 -19.32 -10.82
N GLN A 92 5.53 -18.91 -10.76
CA GLN A 92 6.52 -19.52 -9.87
C GLN A 92 6.19 -19.25 -8.39
N VAL A 93 5.70 -18.04 -8.07
CA VAL A 93 5.19 -17.73 -6.72
C VAL A 93 4.02 -18.64 -6.36
N LEU A 94 3.04 -18.80 -7.25
CA LEU A 94 1.89 -19.70 -7.03
C LEU A 94 2.32 -21.15 -6.81
N ASP A 95 3.27 -21.65 -7.60
CA ASP A 95 3.83 -23.00 -7.42
C ASP A 95 4.46 -23.16 -6.03
N ILE A 96 5.25 -22.20 -5.57
CA ILE A 96 5.85 -22.21 -4.22
C ILE A 96 4.76 -22.19 -3.12
N LEU A 97 3.74 -21.36 -3.27
CA LEU A 97 2.64 -21.27 -2.31
C LEU A 97 1.87 -22.59 -2.21
N LYS A 98 1.59 -23.21 -3.37
CA LYS A 98 0.92 -24.51 -3.46
C LYS A 98 1.76 -25.63 -2.84
N GLU A 99 3.04 -25.73 -3.18
CA GLU A 99 3.98 -26.70 -2.61
C GLU A 99 4.02 -26.65 -1.08
N ASN A 100 3.87 -25.46 -0.50
CA ASN A 100 3.94 -25.23 0.94
C ASN A 100 2.57 -25.20 1.63
N ASN A 101 1.47 -25.38 0.88
CA ASN A 101 0.10 -25.22 1.35
C ASN A 101 -0.12 -23.88 2.08
N VAL A 102 0.33 -22.79 1.47
CA VAL A 102 0.24 -21.42 1.98
C VAL A 102 -0.77 -20.62 1.16
N LYS A 103 -1.59 -19.82 1.82
CA LYS A 103 -2.42 -18.79 1.18
C LYS A 103 -1.77 -17.41 1.33
N ALA A 104 -2.04 -16.55 0.37
CA ALA A 104 -1.47 -15.21 0.24
C ALA A 104 -2.52 -14.26 -0.33
N THR A 105 -2.20 -12.97 -0.35
CA THR A 105 -3.05 -11.93 -0.95
C THR A 105 -2.31 -11.26 -2.10
N PHE A 106 -2.93 -11.14 -3.26
CA PHE A 106 -2.34 -10.51 -4.44
C PHE A 106 -3.09 -9.22 -4.76
N PHE A 107 -2.41 -8.07 -4.70
CA PHE A 107 -2.94 -6.80 -5.15
C PHE A 107 -2.58 -6.62 -6.62
N LEU A 108 -3.58 -6.80 -7.48
CA LEU A 108 -3.36 -6.91 -8.92
C LEU A 108 -3.58 -5.57 -9.61
N LEU A 109 -2.71 -5.29 -10.59
CA LEU A 109 -2.91 -4.19 -11.53
C LEU A 109 -3.99 -4.58 -12.55
N GLY A 110 -5.00 -3.73 -12.71
CA GLY A 110 -6.12 -4.02 -13.60
C GLY A 110 -5.70 -4.21 -15.06
N LYS A 111 -4.67 -3.49 -15.52
CA LYS A 111 -4.09 -3.69 -16.84
C LYS A 111 -3.43 -5.06 -16.97
N ASN A 112 -2.57 -5.45 -16.02
CA ASN A 112 -1.90 -6.75 -16.05
C ASN A 112 -2.91 -7.90 -15.92
N ALA A 113 -3.97 -7.72 -15.11
CA ALA A 113 -5.07 -8.66 -14.99
C ALA A 113 -5.85 -8.85 -16.30
N ALA A 114 -6.06 -7.77 -17.06
CA ALA A 114 -6.70 -7.83 -18.38
C ALA A 114 -5.80 -8.51 -19.43
N ASP A 115 -4.49 -8.34 -19.32
CA ASP A 115 -3.50 -8.93 -20.23
C ASP A 115 -3.24 -10.42 -19.89
N HIS A 116 -3.48 -10.86 -18.65
CA HIS A 116 -3.24 -12.22 -18.14
C HIS A 116 -4.42 -12.81 -17.33
N PRO A 117 -5.63 -12.90 -17.89
CA PRO A 117 -6.82 -13.36 -17.16
C PRO A 117 -6.71 -14.80 -16.65
N GLU A 118 -5.96 -15.66 -17.34
CA GLU A 118 -5.69 -17.04 -16.92
C GLU A 118 -4.91 -17.11 -15.60
N LEU A 119 -3.97 -16.19 -15.39
CA LEU A 119 -3.22 -16.12 -14.14
C LEU A 119 -4.10 -15.61 -12.99
N VAL A 120 -4.94 -14.61 -13.24
CA VAL A 120 -5.92 -14.14 -12.26
C VAL A 120 -6.86 -15.27 -11.84
N GLN A 121 -7.35 -16.05 -12.81
CA GLN A 121 -8.22 -17.19 -12.52
C GLN A 121 -7.48 -18.27 -11.72
N ARG A 122 -6.20 -18.50 -12.00
CA ARG A 122 -5.36 -19.43 -11.23
C ARG A 122 -5.17 -18.95 -9.79
N ILE A 123 -4.83 -17.67 -9.57
CA ILE A 123 -4.71 -17.07 -8.23
C ILE A 123 -6.00 -17.32 -7.43
N TYR A 124 -7.16 -17.04 -8.03
CA TYR A 124 -8.46 -17.24 -7.41
C TYR A 124 -8.78 -18.72 -7.13
N ALA A 125 -8.61 -19.59 -8.13
CA ALA A 125 -8.93 -21.02 -8.02
C ALA A 125 -8.03 -21.77 -7.03
N GLU A 126 -6.78 -21.32 -6.85
CA GLU A 126 -5.88 -21.84 -5.82
C GLU A 126 -6.19 -21.29 -4.42
N GLY A 127 -7.23 -20.46 -4.26
CA GLY A 127 -7.74 -19.99 -2.96
C GLY A 127 -6.94 -18.84 -2.35
N HIS A 128 -6.21 -18.08 -3.16
CA HIS A 128 -5.57 -16.85 -2.71
C HIS A 128 -6.57 -15.69 -2.75
N GLN A 129 -6.36 -14.69 -1.89
CA GLN A 129 -7.16 -13.49 -1.89
C GLN A 129 -6.68 -12.54 -3.00
N ILE A 130 -7.62 -11.86 -3.66
CA ILE A 130 -7.32 -10.84 -4.67
C ILE A 130 -7.75 -9.46 -4.15
N GLY A 131 -6.84 -8.50 -4.22
CA GLY A 131 -7.04 -7.09 -3.94
C GLY A 131 -6.84 -6.21 -5.18
N ASN A 132 -7.30 -4.98 -5.09
CA ASN A 132 -7.16 -3.97 -6.14
C ASN A 132 -5.85 -3.19 -5.96
N HIS A 133 -5.06 -3.02 -7.02
CA HIS A 133 -3.84 -2.20 -7.00
C HIS A 133 -3.84 -1.03 -8.00
N THR A 134 -5.02 -0.49 -8.32
CA THR A 134 -5.27 0.46 -9.44
C THR A 134 -5.10 -0.19 -10.81
N TYR A 135 -5.32 0.57 -11.89
CA TYR A 135 -5.32 0.03 -13.24
C TYR A 135 -3.95 0.16 -13.90
N ASN A 136 -3.34 1.34 -13.79
CA ASN A 136 -2.09 1.71 -14.45
C ASN A 136 -0.93 2.00 -13.46
N HIS A 137 -1.11 1.76 -12.15
CA HIS A 137 -0.10 2.08 -11.13
C HIS A 137 0.28 3.58 -11.14
N VAL A 138 -0.69 4.47 -11.30
CA VAL A 138 -0.43 5.93 -11.25
C VAL A 138 -0.22 6.40 -9.81
N ASP A 139 0.61 7.42 -9.63
CA ASP A 139 0.73 8.13 -8.36
C ASP A 139 -0.59 8.88 -8.07
N LEU A 140 -1.39 8.31 -7.16
CA LEU A 140 -2.72 8.83 -6.86
C LEU A 140 -2.70 10.25 -6.30
N LEU A 141 -1.59 10.71 -5.72
CA LEU A 141 -1.44 12.07 -5.22
C LEU A 141 -1.31 13.11 -6.34
N LYS A 142 -0.93 12.68 -7.55
CA LYS A 142 -0.69 13.56 -8.72
C LYS A 142 -1.83 13.63 -9.72
N VAL A 143 -2.88 12.82 -9.54
CA VAL A 143 -4.04 12.77 -10.44
C VAL A 143 -5.29 13.32 -9.77
N ASP A 144 -6.27 13.74 -10.57
CA ASP A 144 -7.53 14.28 -10.06
C ASP A 144 -8.45 13.17 -9.51
N ARG A 145 -9.52 13.56 -8.81
CA ARG A 145 -10.48 12.61 -8.22
C ARG A 145 -11.08 11.67 -9.28
N SER A 146 -11.41 12.20 -10.46
CA SER A 146 -12.05 11.41 -11.53
C SER A 146 -11.13 10.29 -12.03
N THR A 147 -9.83 10.57 -12.15
CA THR A 147 -8.82 9.56 -12.46
C THR A 147 -8.69 8.53 -11.35
N VAL A 148 -8.66 8.93 -10.07
CA VAL A 148 -8.64 7.96 -8.95
C VAL A 148 -9.84 7.02 -9.02
N VAL A 149 -11.05 7.55 -9.24
CA VAL A 149 -12.27 6.74 -9.38
C VAL A 149 -12.11 5.74 -10.54
N SER A 150 -11.70 6.22 -11.72
CA SER A 150 -11.53 5.39 -12.91
C SER A 150 -10.49 4.29 -12.72
N GLU A 151 -9.37 4.58 -12.06
CA GLU A 151 -8.30 3.61 -11.78
C GLU A 151 -8.80 2.45 -10.90
N LEU A 152 -9.64 2.75 -9.90
CA LEU A 152 -10.17 1.75 -8.99
C LEU A 152 -11.34 0.96 -9.61
N GLU A 153 -12.29 1.64 -10.26
CA GLU A 153 -13.47 1.00 -10.86
C GLU A 153 -13.09 0.07 -12.01
N ARG A 154 -12.21 0.53 -12.90
CA ARG A 154 -11.80 -0.27 -14.06
C ARG A 154 -11.08 -1.55 -13.62
N THR A 155 -10.23 -1.48 -12.60
CA THR A 155 -9.58 -2.67 -12.03
C THR A 155 -10.60 -3.61 -11.39
N ASN A 156 -11.53 -3.10 -10.59
CA ASN A 156 -12.59 -3.92 -10.01
C ASN A 156 -13.46 -4.60 -11.07
N GLN A 157 -13.80 -3.90 -12.16
CA GLN A 157 -14.57 -4.46 -13.28
C GLN A 157 -13.83 -5.62 -13.95
N VAL A 158 -12.54 -5.45 -14.26
CA VAL A 158 -11.72 -6.52 -14.86
C VAL A 158 -11.64 -7.73 -13.94
N LEU A 159 -11.31 -7.52 -12.66
CA LEU A 159 -11.16 -8.62 -11.70
C LEU A 159 -12.48 -9.34 -11.45
N PHE A 160 -13.60 -8.61 -11.39
CA PHE A 160 -14.93 -9.20 -11.28
C PHE A 160 -15.32 -9.99 -12.53
N ALA A 161 -15.02 -9.48 -13.72
CA ALA A 161 -15.33 -10.17 -14.98
C ALA A 161 -14.60 -11.52 -15.10
N ILE A 162 -13.40 -11.63 -14.53
CA ILE A 162 -12.61 -12.86 -14.55
C ILE A 162 -13.07 -13.84 -13.46
N THR A 163 -13.20 -13.36 -12.21
CA THR A 163 -13.34 -14.22 -11.03
C THR A 163 -14.77 -14.37 -10.52
N GLY A 164 -15.68 -13.48 -10.94
CA GLY A 164 -17.03 -13.34 -10.37
C GLY A 164 -17.05 -12.71 -8.97
N VAL A 165 -15.90 -12.26 -8.45
CA VAL A 165 -15.78 -11.64 -7.13
C VAL A 165 -15.19 -10.25 -7.27
N LYS A 166 -15.87 -9.25 -6.71
CA LYS A 166 -15.39 -7.87 -6.70
C LYS A 166 -14.43 -7.72 -5.49
N PRO A 167 -13.19 -7.26 -5.69
CA PRO A 167 -12.30 -6.98 -4.57
C PRO A 167 -12.91 -5.94 -3.60
N HIS A 168 -12.74 -6.17 -2.31
CA HIS A 168 -13.13 -5.23 -1.23
C HIS A 168 -11.92 -4.69 -0.44
N ILE A 169 -10.71 -5.06 -0.84
CA ILE A 169 -9.46 -4.49 -0.33
C ILE A 169 -8.67 -3.83 -1.45
N VAL A 170 -7.94 -2.78 -1.12
CA VAL A 170 -7.10 -2.02 -2.04
C VAL A 170 -5.78 -1.69 -1.37
N ARG A 171 -4.70 -1.70 -2.16
CA ARG A 171 -3.43 -1.09 -1.78
C ARG A 171 -3.12 0.02 -2.78
N PRO A 172 -2.96 1.28 -2.38
CA PRO A 172 -2.57 2.33 -3.30
C PRO A 172 -1.13 2.12 -3.79
N PRO A 173 -0.82 2.43 -5.06
CA PRO A 173 0.55 2.49 -5.56
C PRO A 173 1.46 3.29 -4.63
N HIS A 174 2.63 2.74 -4.35
CA HIS A 174 3.62 3.30 -3.42
C HIS A 174 3.17 3.45 -1.95
N GLY A 175 1.95 3.01 -1.60
CA GLY A 175 1.33 3.32 -0.31
C GLY A 175 0.90 4.80 -0.20
N PHE A 176 0.81 5.55 -1.30
CA PHE A 176 0.56 6.99 -1.22
C PHE A 176 -0.93 7.31 -1.20
N ARG A 177 -1.33 8.15 -0.23
CA ARG A 177 -2.74 8.52 -0.04
C ARG A 177 -2.90 9.89 0.60
N ASP A 178 -3.99 10.56 0.25
CA ASP A 178 -4.44 11.79 0.90
C ASP A 178 -5.94 11.65 1.23
N PRO A 179 -6.56 12.63 1.92
CA PRO A 179 -7.96 12.52 2.34
C PRO A 179 -8.92 12.18 1.19
N VAL A 180 -8.72 12.77 0.01
CA VAL A 180 -9.59 12.55 -1.16
C VAL A 180 -9.40 11.15 -1.73
N VAL A 181 -8.16 10.65 -1.79
CA VAL A 181 -7.89 9.27 -2.24
C VAL A 181 -8.58 8.27 -1.30
N LEU A 182 -8.46 8.47 0.01
CA LEU A 182 -9.10 7.61 1.02
C LEU A 182 -10.63 7.69 0.97
N GLU A 183 -11.19 8.89 0.76
CA GLU A 183 -12.63 9.09 0.59
C GLU A 183 -13.15 8.30 -0.62
N VAL A 184 -12.48 8.39 -1.78
CA VAL A 184 -12.88 7.63 -2.98
C VAL A 184 -12.81 6.12 -2.75
N MET A 185 -11.76 5.63 -2.07
CA MET A 185 -11.65 4.20 -1.74
C MET A 185 -12.80 3.76 -0.83
N ALA A 186 -13.15 4.57 0.17
CA ALA A 186 -14.26 4.31 1.08
C ALA A 186 -15.62 4.31 0.36
N GLU A 187 -15.87 5.26 -0.55
CA GLU A 187 -17.09 5.34 -1.36
C GLU A 187 -17.28 4.09 -2.24
N GLN A 188 -16.19 3.47 -2.69
CA GLN A 188 -16.22 2.21 -3.43
C GLN A 188 -16.28 0.95 -2.56
N GLY A 189 -16.32 1.11 -1.23
CA GLY A 189 -16.35 0.02 -0.27
C GLY A 189 -15.03 -0.73 -0.13
N LEU A 190 -13.91 -0.08 -0.47
CA LEU A 190 -12.57 -0.68 -0.42
C LEU A 190 -11.89 -0.34 0.91
N LYS A 191 -11.42 -1.38 1.61
CA LYS A 191 -10.56 -1.23 2.79
C LYS A 191 -9.11 -1.07 2.35
N VAL A 192 -8.42 -0.05 2.87
CA VAL A 192 -7.02 0.24 2.53
C VAL A 192 -6.09 -0.66 3.34
N VAL A 193 -5.24 -1.39 2.63
CA VAL A 193 -4.28 -2.33 3.18
C VAL A 193 -2.87 -1.93 2.77
N GLU A 194 -2.04 -1.67 3.76
CA GLU A 194 -0.63 -1.33 3.62
C GLU A 194 0.21 -2.52 4.14
N TRP A 195 1.35 -2.26 4.75
CA TRP A 195 2.24 -3.28 5.29
C TRP A 195 2.95 -2.79 6.54
N SER A 196 3.36 -3.71 7.41
CA SER A 196 4.29 -3.43 8.52
C SER A 196 5.70 -3.99 8.26
N VAL A 197 5.86 -4.85 7.25
CA VAL A 197 7.15 -5.43 6.86
C VAL A 197 7.39 -5.21 5.36
N MET A 198 8.51 -4.56 5.03
CA MET A 198 8.93 -4.26 3.66
C MET A 198 10.33 -4.83 3.38
N SER A 199 10.45 -5.59 2.29
CA SER A 199 11.69 -6.24 1.85
C SER A 199 12.57 -5.37 0.94
N ARG A 200 11.95 -4.44 0.19
CA ARG A 200 12.56 -3.71 -0.94
C ARG A 200 13.06 -4.64 -2.04
N ASP A 201 12.32 -5.71 -2.31
CA ASP A 201 12.64 -6.72 -3.30
C ASP A 201 12.66 -6.20 -4.75
N TRP A 202 11.86 -5.17 -5.07
CA TRP A 202 11.88 -4.51 -6.39
C TRP A 202 13.25 -3.92 -6.76
N THR A 203 14.15 -3.66 -5.79
CA THR A 203 15.51 -3.18 -6.08
C THR A 203 16.49 -4.31 -6.44
N ASN A 204 16.03 -5.57 -6.49
CA ASN A 204 16.82 -6.76 -6.76
C ASN A 204 18.14 -6.87 -5.94
N PRO A 205 18.10 -6.76 -4.59
CA PRO A 205 19.29 -6.74 -3.74
C PRO A 205 19.90 -8.14 -3.45
N GLY A 206 19.29 -9.22 -3.96
CA GLY A 206 19.65 -10.61 -3.66
C GLY A 206 18.61 -11.30 -2.75
N MET A 207 18.32 -12.58 -3.02
CA MET A 207 17.27 -13.34 -2.32
C MET A 207 17.46 -13.42 -0.80
N GLU A 208 18.70 -13.59 -0.32
CA GLU A 208 18.99 -13.64 1.13
C GLU A 208 18.76 -12.29 1.80
N VAL A 209 19.11 -11.19 1.12
CA VAL A 209 18.89 -9.84 1.64
C VAL A 209 17.38 -9.55 1.74
N ILE A 210 16.61 -9.98 0.74
CA ILE A 210 15.14 -9.89 0.76
C ILE A 210 14.59 -10.68 1.95
N ALA A 211 14.97 -11.96 2.08
CA ALA A 211 14.49 -12.83 3.12
C ALA A 211 14.83 -12.30 4.53
N ASN A 212 16.09 -11.92 4.77
CA ASN A 212 16.53 -11.42 6.08
C ASN A 212 15.76 -10.15 6.50
N ARG A 213 15.55 -9.20 5.57
CA ARG A 213 14.76 -7.99 5.87
C ARG A 213 13.32 -8.31 6.29
N VAL A 214 12.73 -9.35 5.70
CA VAL A 214 11.40 -9.82 6.09
C VAL A 214 11.46 -10.49 7.45
N LEU A 215 12.35 -11.45 7.64
CA LEU A 215 12.46 -12.25 8.86
C LEU A 215 12.78 -11.39 10.09
N ASP A 216 13.75 -10.48 10.00
CA ASP A 216 14.18 -9.62 11.11
C ASP A 216 13.04 -8.74 11.66
N LYS A 217 12.13 -8.31 10.78
CA LYS A 217 11.04 -7.40 11.10
C LYS A 217 9.70 -8.10 11.33
N THR A 218 9.56 -9.36 10.94
CA THR A 218 8.31 -10.10 11.11
C THR A 218 7.96 -10.25 12.58
N ARG A 219 6.71 -9.96 12.90
CA ARG A 219 6.09 -10.15 14.22
C ARG A 219 4.73 -10.83 14.02
N ASN A 220 4.12 -11.21 15.13
CA ASN A 220 2.75 -11.72 15.12
C ASN A 220 1.81 -10.65 14.54
N GLY A 221 1.01 -11.04 13.55
CA GLY A 221 0.05 -10.15 12.92
C GLY A 221 0.60 -9.31 11.77
N SER A 222 1.88 -9.45 11.41
CA SER A 222 2.49 -8.65 10.34
C SER A 222 1.85 -8.89 8.97
N VAL A 223 1.71 -7.80 8.20
CA VAL A 223 1.45 -7.85 6.75
C VAL A 223 2.77 -7.59 6.03
N ILE A 224 3.20 -8.56 5.23
CA ILE A 224 4.49 -8.58 4.53
C ILE A 224 4.28 -8.18 3.07
N LEU A 225 4.98 -7.13 2.63
CA LEU A 225 5.00 -6.66 1.24
C LEU A 225 6.15 -7.32 0.45
N LEU A 226 5.79 -7.98 -0.65
CA LEU A 226 6.65 -8.43 -1.76
C LEU A 226 6.01 -8.01 -3.10
N HIS A 227 6.72 -8.18 -4.21
CA HIS A 227 6.23 -7.87 -5.55
C HIS A 227 6.39 -9.08 -6.46
N ASP A 228 5.29 -9.56 -7.04
CA ASP A 228 5.34 -10.53 -8.13
C ASP A 228 5.38 -9.85 -9.50
N GLY A 229 5.17 -8.52 -9.57
CA GLY A 229 5.28 -7.67 -10.75
C GLY A 229 6.35 -6.56 -10.69
N ASP A 230 6.32 -5.66 -11.67
CA ASP A 230 7.22 -4.50 -11.81
C ASP A 230 6.47 -3.30 -12.41
N GLY A 231 5.25 -3.04 -11.91
CA GLY A 231 4.31 -2.09 -12.52
C GLY A 231 3.83 -2.47 -13.92
N ILE A 232 3.42 -1.47 -14.71
CA ILE A 232 2.85 -1.65 -16.07
C ILE A 232 3.91 -1.83 -17.15
N ALA A 233 5.06 -1.16 -17.02
CA ALA A 233 6.12 -1.24 -18.02
C ALA A 233 6.88 -2.59 -17.96
N ALA A 234 6.77 -3.29 -16.82
CA ALA A 234 7.22 -4.63 -16.52
C ALA A 234 8.53 -5.04 -17.22
N GLN A 235 9.67 -4.61 -16.67
CA GLN A 235 10.98 -4.84 -17.30
C GLN A 235 11.96 -5.58 -16.40
N ALA A 236 11.81 -5.45 -15.08
CA ALA A 236 12.71 -6.06 -14.14
C ALA A 236 12.32 -7.52 -13.83
N SER A 237 13.34 -8.33 -13.54
CA SER A 237 13.16 -9.71 -13.08
C SER A 237 12.67 -9.75 -11.64
N ARG A 238 11.72 -10.66 -11.33
CA ARG A 238 11.31 -11.00 -9.96
C ARG A 238 11.85 -12.34 -9.47
N ALA A 239 12.85 -12.91 -10.14
CA ALA A 239 13.45 -14.19 -9.76
C ALA A 239 13.99 -14.19 -8.32
N GLN A 240 14.57 -13.08 -7.86
CA GLN A 240 15.07 -12.98 -6.49
C GLN A 240 13.93 -12.96 -5.46
N THR A 241 12.79 -12.34 -5.77
CA THR A 241 11.59 -12.37 -4.94
C THR A 241 11.01 -13.78 -4.88
N VAL A 242 10.97 -14.49 -6.02
CA VAL A 242 10.52 -15.89 -6.09
C VAL A 242 11.34 -16.77 -5.15
N GLU A 243 12.68 -16.72 -5.24
CA GLU A 243 13.53 -17.52 -4.36
C GLU A 243 13.47 -17.09 -2.88
N ALA A 244 13.40 -15.78 -2.62
CA ALA A 244 13.22 -15.27 -1.27
C ALA A 244 11.90 -15.72 -0.64
N THR A 245 10.83 -15.81 -1.43
CA THR A 245 9.51 -16.30 -0.99
C THR A 245 9.61 -17.71 -0.43
N ARG A 246 10.36 -18.60 -1.10
CA ARG A 246 10.61 -19.96 -0.63
C ARG A 246 11.32 -19.96 0.74
N LEU A 247 12.36 -19.14 0.90
CA LEU A 247 13.09 -19.02 2.17
C LEU A 247 12.22 -18.47 3.30
N ILE A 248 11.47 -17.39 3.03
CA ILE A 248 10.58 -16.75 4.00
C ILE A 248 9.55 -17.75 4.52
N ILE A 249 8.89 -18.48 3.61
CA ILE A 249 7.88 -19.48 3.98
C ILE A 249 8.51 -20.59 4.84
N HIS A 250 9.65 -21.14 4.41
CA HIS A 250 10.31 -22.21 5.15
C HIS A 250 10.67 -21.77 6.57
N GLN A 251 11.33 -20.61 6.71
CA GLN A 251 11.83 -20.13 7.99
C GLN A 251 10.69 -19.73 8.94
N LEU A 252 9.68 -18.99 8.46
CA LEU A 252 8.56 -18.59 9.31
C LEU A 252 7.70 -19.81 9.74
N LYS A 253 7.53 -20.82 8.87
CA LYS A 253 6.87 -22.07 9.29
C LYS A 253 7.68 -22.81 10.35
N ALA A 254 9.01 -22.87 10.22
CA ALA A 254 9.89 -23.46 11.23
C ALA A 254 9.80 -22.74 12.59
N GLU A 255 9.55 -21.42 12.57
CA GLU A 255 9.31 -20.61 13.76
C GLU A 255 7.88 -20.71 14.30
N GLY A 256 7.00 -21.48 13.64
CA GLY A 256 5.63 -21.75 14.05
C GLY A 256 4.59 -20.74 13.58
N TYR A 257 4.90 -19.91 12.57
CA TYR A 257 3.93 -19.02 11.96
C TYR A 257 2.99 -19.76 11.00
N THR A 258 1.72 -19.34 11.03
CA THR A 258 0.71 -19.71 10.03
C THR A 258 0.50 -18.55 9.08
N PHE A 259 0.52 -18.86 7.78
CA PHE A 259 0.23 -17.89 6.73
C PHE A 259 -1.26 -17.83 6.46
N VAL A 260 -1.81 -16.61 6.43
CA VAL A 260 -3.23 -16.35 6.24
C VAL A 260 -3.44 -15.24 5.20
N THR A 261 -4.65 -15.09 4.69
CA THR A 261 -5.00 -13.95 3.83
C THR A 261 -5.14 -12.66 4.63
N VAL A 262 -5.25 -11.51 3.95
CA VAL A 262 -5.51 -10.23 4.61
C VAL A 262 -6.86 -10.25 5.33
N ASP A 263 -7.90 -10.82 4.72
CA ASP A 263 -9.21 -10.96 5.35
C ASP A 263 -9.18 -11.82 6.62
N ASP A 264 -8.47 -12.94 6.58
CA ASP A 264 -8.31 -13.82 7.73
C ASP A 264 -7.64 -13.12 8.91
N ILE A 265 -6.63 -12.27 8.63
CA ILE A 265 -5.93 -11.53 9.67
C ILE A 265 -6.81 -10.39 10.19
N LEU A 266 -7.52 -9.67 9.33
CA LEU A 266 -8.49 -8.63 9.70
C LEU A 266 -9.58 -9.17 10.62
N ALA A 267 -10.15 -10.34 10.29
CA ALA A 267 -11.18 -10.98 11.12
C ALA A 267 -10.68 -11.32 12.52
N LYS A 268 -9.39 -11.65 12.68
CA LYS A 268 -8.78 -11.90 14.00
C LYS A 268 -8.64 -10.62 14.83
N ALA A 269 -8.46 -9.45 14.20
CA ALA A 269 -8.43 -8.15 14.88
C ALA A 269 -9.82 -7.76 15.43
N GLU A 270 -10.86 -8.00 14.63
CA GLU A 270 -12.25 -7.70 15.00
C GLU A 270 -12.75 -8.65 16.10
N GLY A 271 -12.26 -9.90 16.13
CA GLY A 271 -12.58 -10.90 17.15
C GLY A 271 -11.92 -10.68 18.52
N THR A 272 -10.86 -9.86 18.63
CA THR A 272 -10.19 -9.52 19.90
C THR A 272 -10.78 -8.31 20.61
N ASN A 273 -11.72 -7.60 19.99
CA ASN A 273 -12.43 -6.44 20.56
C ASN A 273 -13.83 -6.80 21.12
N LYS A 274 -14.11 -8.09 21.35
CA LYS A 274 -15.27 -8.60 22.10
C LYS A 274 -14.79 -9.37 23.31
#